data_AF-A0A520GLZ6-F1
#
_entry.id   AF-A0A520GLZ6-F1
#
_cell.length_a   1.000
_cell.length_b   1.000
_cell.length_c   1.000
_cell.angle_alpha   90.00
_cell.angle_beta   90.00
_cell.angle_gamma   90.00
#
_symmetry.space_group_name_H-M   'P 1'
#
loop_
_entity.id
_entity.type
_entity.pdbx_description
1 polymer ?
#
loop_
_entity_poly.entity_id
_entity_poly.type
_entity_poly.pdbx_seq_one_letter_code
_entity_poly.pdbx_strand_id
1 'polypeptide(L)'
;QQAVVLEKSLSLRVQVRSFEAVCRMVEAGLGIGLLPFQAAKALGESMNLVVRALSEPWAERQMLLCVKKDRPPSLSLTLLLEHLRG
;
A
#
# COMPACT_ATOMS: atom_id res chain seq x y z
N GLN A 1 -16.40 5.72 8.10
CA GLN A 1 -17.65 5.84 8.89
C GLN A 1 -18.69 4.75 8.56
N GLN A 2 -18.65 4.08 7.40
CA GLN A 2 -19.62 3.02 7.06
C GLN A 2 -19.49 1.71 7.88
N ALA A 3 -18.29 1.34 8.35
CA ALA A 3 -18.09 0.11 9.14
C ALA A 3 -18.80 0.13 10.51
N VAL A 4 -19.00 1.32 11.09
CA VAL A 4 -19.72 1.49 12.37
C VAL A 4 -21.21 1.19 12.20
N VAL A 5 -21.78 1.46 11.03
CA VAL A 5 -23.21 1.25 10.73
C VAL A 5 -23.56 -0.23 10.55
N LEU A 6 -22.57 -1.07 10.25
CA LEU A 6 -22.76 -2.52 10.02
C LEU A 6 -22.27 -3.39 11.19
N GLU A 7 -21.76 -2.81 12.28
CA GLU A 7 -21.18 -3.50 13.45
C GLU A 7 -20.12 -4.57 13.13
N LYS A 8 -19.54 -4.57 11.93
CA LYS A 8 -18.54 -5.57 11.53
C LYS A 8 -17.15 -5.02 11.76
N SER A 9 -16.51 -5.47 12.83
CA SER A 9 -15.09 -5.25 13.06
C SER A 9 -14.25 -6.08 12.07
N LEU A 10 -13.12 -5.51 11.63
CA LEU A 10 -12.16 -6.25 10.81
C LEU A 10 -11.52 -7.35 11.66
N SER A 11 -11.78 -8.62 11.31
CA SER A 11 -11.11 -9.76 11.95
C SER A 11 -9.68 -9.89 11.42
N LEU A 12 -8.73 -9.20 12.06
CA LEU A 12 -7.31 -9.29 11.73
C LEU A 12 -6.72 -10.58 12.32
N ARG A 13 -6.51 -11.60 11.49
CA ARG A 13 -5.96 -12.89 11.93
C ARG A 13 -4.44 -12.91 12.00
N VAL A 14 -3.77 -12.19 11.10
CA VAL A 14 -2.31 -12.15 11.00
C VAL A 14 -1.87 -10.75 10.59
N GLN A 15 -0.75 -10.30 11.15
CA GLN A 15 -0.06 -9.08 10.75
C GLN A 15 1.36 -9.44 10.31
N VAL A 16 1.70 -9.06 9.09
CA VAL A 16 3.05 -9.22 8.53
C VAL A 16 3.63 -7.85 8.15
N ARG A 17 4.95 -7.81 7.94
CA ARG A 17 5.69 -6.56 7.74
C ARG A 17 5.99 -6.22 6.28
N SER A 18 5.67 -7.10 5.33
CA SER A 18 5.93 -6.87 3.90
C SER A 18 4.72 -7.21 3.03
N PHE A 19 4.61 -6.53 1.89
CA PHE A 19 3.56 -6.81 0.91
C PHE A 19 3.70 -8.20 0.29
N GLU A 20 4.94 -8.65 0.05
CA GLU A 20 5.22 -10.01 -0.44
C GLU A 20 4.67 -11.08 0.52
N ALA A 21 4.89 -10.92 1.83
CA ALA A 21 4.37 -11.87 2.81
C ALA A 21 2.85 -11.93 2.78
N VAL A 22 2.17 -10.78 2.62
CA VAL A 22 0.70 -10.75 2.45
C VAL A 22 0.29 -11.54 1.21
N CYS A 23 0.91 -11.29 0.05
CA CYS A 23 0.59 -12.00 -1.19
C CYS A 23 0.79 -13.51 -1.06
N ARG A 24 1.93 -13.97 -0.50
CA ARG A 24 2.19 -15.40 -0.27
C ARG A 24 1.18 -16.06 0.66
N MET A 25 0.74 -15.34 1.70
CA MET A 25 -0.28 -15.85 2.62
C MET A 25 -1.65 -16.00 1.94
N VAL A 26 -2.03 -15.05 1.09
CA VAL A 26 -3.26 -15.12 0.30
C VAL A 26 -3.17 -16.29 -0.70
N GLU A 27 -2.03 -16.44 -1.37
CA GLU A 27 -1.77 -17.54 -2.31
C GLU A 27 -1.86 -18.91 -1.61
N ALA A 28 -1.36 -19.01 -0.38
CA ALA A 28 -1.49 -20.20 0.46
C ALA A 28 -2.91 -20.42 1.05
N GLY A 29 -3.88 -19.56 0.74
CA GLY A 29 -5.29 -19.74 1.11
C GLY A 29 -5.66 -19.24 2.52
N LEU A 30 -4.82 -18.42 3.17
CA LEU A 30 -5.08 -17.96 4.54
C LEU A 30 -6.12 -16.82 4.63
N GLY A 31 -6.55 -16.25 3.50
CA GLY A 31 -7.59 -15.23 3.45
C GLY A 31 -7.40 -14.23 2.32
N ILE A 32 -7.78 -12.97 2.57
CA ILE A 32 -7.65 -11.84 1.63
C ILE A 32 -6.67 -10.79 2.17
N GLY A 33 -6.02 -10.05 1.27
CA GLY A 33 -5.07 -8.98 1.60
C GLY A 33 -5.52 -7.62 1.10
N LEU A 34 -5.23 -6.56 1.87
CA LEU A 34 -5.43 -5.16 1.47
C LEU A 34 -4.07 -4.48 1.34
N LEU A 35 -3.76 -3.98 0.14
CA LEU A 35 -2.43 -3.50 -0.24
C LEU A 35 -2.56 -2.29 -1.20
N PRO A 36 -1.53 -1.43 -1.33
CA PRO A 36 -1.47 -0.48 -2.44
C PRO A 36 -1.54 -1.21 -3.79
N PHE A 37 -2.37 -0.70 -4.71
CA PHE A 37 -2.69 -1.39 -5.97
C PHE A 37 -1.44 -1.80 -6.76
N GLN A 38 -0.45 -0.93 -6.87
CA GLN A 38 0.79 -1.21 -7.61
C GLN A 38 1.59 -2.35 -6.98
N ALA A 39 1.63 -2.44 -5.65
CA ALA A 39 2.32 -3.54 -4.96
C ALA A 39 1.58 -4.88 -5.16
N ALA A 40 0.25 -4.87 -5.03
CA ALA A 40 -0.57 -6.05 -5.27
C ALA A 40 -0.46 -6.53 -6.72
N LYS A 41 -0.48 -5.61 -7.68
CA LYS A 41 -0.31 -5.91 -9.10
C LYS A 41 1.06 -6.52 -9.39
N ALA A 42 2.14 -5.85 -9.00
CA ALA A 42 3.51 -6.30 -9.28
C ALA A 42 3.84 -7.67 -8.65
N LEU A 43 3.40 -7.92 -7.41
CA LEU A 43 3.67 -9.18 -6.72
C LEU A 43 2.68 -10.28 -7.14
N GLY A 44 1.40 -9.92 -7.23
CA GLY A 44 0.31 -10.85 -7.48
C GLY A 44 0.23 -11.35 -8.91
N GLU A 45 0.72 -10.61 -9.91
CA GLU A 45 0.74 -11.08 -11.32
C GLU A 45 1.54 -12.37 -11.51
N SER A 46 2.60 -12.57 -10.73
CA SER A 46 3.41 -13.80 -10.75
C SER A 46 2.81 -14.95 -9.95
N MET A 47 1.75 -14.68 -9.19
CA MET A 47 1.08 -15.63 -8.31
C MET A 47 -0.32 -15.92 -8.86
N ASN A 48 -0.98 -16.99 -8.41
CA ASN A 48 -2.35 -17.26 -8.82
C ASN A 48 -3.37 -16.39 -8.06
N LEU A 49 -3.13 -15.07 -8.02
CA LEU A 49 -3.91 -14.10 -7.25
C LEU A 49 -4.78 -13.23 -8.13
N VAL A 50 -6.01 -12.99 -7.66
CA VAL A 50 -6.92 -12.04 -8.27
C VAL A 50 -6.79 -10.70 -7.57
N VAL A 51 -6.32 -9.68 -8.28
CA VAL A 51 -6.24 -8.30 -7.78
C VAL A 51 -7.47 -7.51 -8.21
N ARG A 52 -8.07 -6.77 -7.26
CA ARG A 52 -9.21 -5.88 -7.50
C ARG A 52 -8.94 -4.53 -6.84
N ALA A 53 -9.13 -3.46 -7.60
CA ALA A 53 -9.09 -2.10 -7.06
C ALA A 53 -10.39 -1.84 -6.29
N LEU A 54 -10.27 -1.03 -5.24
CA LEU A 54 -11.40 -0.50 -4.48
C LEU A 54 -11.81 0.82 -5.15
N SER A 55 -13.11 0.99 -5.35
CA SER A 55 -13.67 2.13 -6.09
C SER A 55 -13.90 3.35 -5.20
N GLU A 56 -13.80 3.19 -3.89
CA GLU A 56 -14.11 4.22 -2.93
C GLU A 56 -12.97 5.24 -2.77
N PRO A 57 -13.26 6.54 -2.55
CA PRO A 57 -12.25 7.58 -2.45
C PRO A 57 -11.20 7.36 -1.34
N TRP A 58 -11.56 6.63 -0.27
CA TRP A 58 -10.65 6.34 0.82
C TRP A 58 -9.53 5.36 0.44
N ALA A 59 -9.67 4.64 -0.68
CA ALA A 59 -8.69 3.68 -1.15
C ALA A 59 -7.48 4.34 -1.82
N GLU A 60 -7.62 5.60 -2.25
CA GLU A 60 -6.51 6.36 -2.82
C GLU A 60 -5.53 6.78 -1.72
N ARG A 61 -4.28 6.33 -1.85
CA ARG A 61 -3.20 6.71 -0.93
C ARG A 61 -2.25 7.67 -1.60
N GLN A 62 -1.92 8.74 -0.89
CA GLN A 62 -0.92 9.71 -1.31
C GLN A 62 0.46 9.29 -0.82
N MET A 63 1.41 9.18 -1.74
CA MET A 63 2.82 9.02 -1.40
C MET A 63 3.44 10.42 -1.33
N LEU A 64 3.89 10.80 -0.14
CA LEU A 64 4.40 12.15 0.11
C LEU A 64 5.93 12.15 0.15
N LEU A 65 6.52 13.15 -0.49
CA LEU A 65 7.95 13.47 -0.34
C LEU A 65 8.12 14.49 0.78
N CYS A 66 8.83 14.09 1.83
CA CYS A 66 9.03 14.92 3.02
C CYS A 66 10.49 15.29 3.18
N VAL A 67 10.77 16.57 3.41
CA VAL A 67 12.08 17.07 3.80
C VAL A 67 11.99 17.73 5.16
N LYS A 68 13.06 17.64 5.95
CA LYS A 68 13.14 18.37 7.22
C LYS A 68 13.07 19.88 6.94
N LYS A 69 12.18 20.59 7.65
CA LYS A 69 11.87 22.01 7.44
C LYS A 69 13.12 22.90 7.36
N ASP A 70 14.05 22.73 8.29
CA ASP A 70 15.25 23.58 8.41
C ASP A 70 16.48 22.98 7.74
N ARG A 71 16.28 22.06 6.78
CA ARG A 71 17.39 21.47 6.03
C ARG A 71 17.87 22.47 4.98
N PRO A 72 19.16 22.88 4.99
CA PRO A 72 19.69 23.69 3.91
C PRO A 72 19.60 22.93 2.58
N PRO A 73 19.23 23.59 1.48
CA PRO A 73 19.20 22.95 0.18
C PRO A 73 20.60 22.48 -0.22
N SER A 74 20.68 21.32 -0.86
CA SER A 74 21.89 20.81 -1.47
C SER A 74 21.56 20.34 -2.88
N LEU A 75 22.53 20.42 -3.80
CA LEU A 75 22.34 20.02 -5.19
C LEU A 75 21.80 18.59 -5.29
N SER A 76 22.40 17.65 -4.56
CA SER A 76 21.96 16.24 -4.55
C SER A 76 20.53 16.06 -4.04
N LEU A 77 20.11 16.85 -3.05
CA LEU A 77 18.73 16.82 -2.55
C LEU A 77 17.74 17.33 -3.59
N THR A 78 18.05 18.45 -4.24
CA THR A 78 17.20 19.03 -5.29
C THR A 78 17.02 18.05 -6.44
N LEU A 79 18.12 17.50 -6.97
CA LEU A 79 18.08 16.52 -8.06
C LEU A 79 17.28 15.26 -7.69
N LEU A 80 17.42 14.77 -6.46
CA LEU A 80 16.65 13.62 -5.99
C LEU A 80 15.15 13.94 -5.89
N LEU A 81 14.79 15.12 -5.37
CA LEU A 81 13.38 15.53 -5.26
C LEU A 81 12.74 15.70 -6.63
N GLU A 82 13.46 16.26 -7.60
CA GLU A 82 12.99 16.36 -8.98
C GLU A 82 12.77 14.97 -9.57
N HIS A 83 13.74 14.07 -9.44
CA HIS A 83 13.62 12.69 -9.95
C HIS A 83 12.45 11.91 -9.33
N LEU A 84 12.20 12.09 -8.03
CA LEU A 84 11.14 11.37 -7.32
C LEU A 84 9.74 12.00 -7.49
N ARG A 85 9.64 13.25 -7.98
CA ARG A 85 8.35 13.90 -8.26
C ARG A 85 7.69 13.43 -9.56
N GLY A 86 8.46 12.81 -10.45
CA GLY A 86 8.02 12.40 -11.79
C GLY A 86 8.75 13.19 -12.87
#